data_AF-A0A925W5L4-F1
#
_entry.id   AF-A0A925W5L4-F1
#
_cell.length_a   1.000
_cell.length_b   1.000
_cell.length_c   1.000
_cell.angle_alpha   90.00
_cell.angle_beta   90.00
_cell.angle_gamma   90.00
#
_symmetry.space_group_name_H-M   'P 1'
#
loop_
_entity.id
_entity.type
_entity.pdbx_description
1 polymer ?
#
loop_
_entity_poly.entity_id
_entity_poly.type
_entity_poly.pdbx_seq_one_letter_code
_entity_poly.pdbx_strand_id
1 'polypeptide(L)'
;MEPVESVTRPRQRALLALGLIALPVVGSAFVLPAVAGASAPQAGIARAVQSDVVEDPAVAAFFAAGYSYDDAVVLAGIWALPDPYRAKIEAGRYLEQGVALADSPRATIGAAEGIPDEVLTDLFLGAGYTLDDATVLAQQWAVTVSGAKVRGGVELKAVGVLPHVDVVPAAGEDSASVDAFFAAGYSYDDAVVLAGIWALPDPYQAKVKAGGYLAQGIALVDSPYADPTADDPFTPDDLAGIFAGSGYTVDDAVVLAQQWGVSVGEAKARAGSELKTVGVLPHVDVVPA
;
A
#
# COMPACT_ATOMS: atom_id res chain seq x y z
N MET A 1 -30.19 1.97 -45.88
CA MET A 1 -28.92 2.35 -46.55
C MET A 1 -28.89 3.86 -46.52
N GLU A 2 -28.44 4.44 -45.41
CA GLU A 2 -28.24 5.88 -45.21
C GLU A 2 -26.88 6.07 -44.52
N PRO A 3 -26.04 7.03 -44.94
CA PRO A 3 -24.72 7.24 -44.37
C PRO A 3 -24.77 8.18 -43.15
N VAL A 4 -24.13 7.79 -42.06
CA VAL A 4 -23.94 8.65 -40.88
C VAL A 4 -22.61 9.39 -41.04
N GLU A 5 -22.69 10.71 -41.19
CA GLU A 5 -21.54 11.62 -41.28
C GLU A 5 -20.72 11.65 -39.97
N SER A 6 -19.41 11.54 -40.11
CA SER A 6 -18.42 11.59 -39.03
C SER A 6 -17.96 13.03 -38.79
N VAL A 7 -18.27 13.61 -37.63
CA VAL A 7 -17.81 14.95 -37.25
C VAL A 7 -16.44 14.85 -36.57
N THR A 8 -15.37 15.15 -37.30
CA THR A 8 -14.01 15.33 -36.77
C THR A 8 -13.85 16.73 -36.19
N ARG A 9 -13.60 16.85 -34.88
CA ARG A 9 -13.19 18.13 -34.25
C ARG A 9 -11.66 18.26 -34.21
N PRO A 10 -11.07 19.37 -34.66
CA PRO A 10 -9.63 19.60 -34.54
C PRO A 10 -9.26 19.99 -33.09
N ARG A 11 -8.27 19.29 -32.54
CA ARG A 11 -7.62 19.64 -31.26
C ARG A 11 -6.68 20.83 -31.48
N GLN A 12 -7.04 21.99 -30.93
CA GLN A 12 -6.16 23.14 -30.87
C GLN A 12 -5.02 22.86 -29.88
N ARG A 13 -3.76 22.95 -30.36
CA ARG A 13 -2.54 22.94 -29.55
C ARG A 13 -2.29 24.36 -29.06
N ALA A 14 -2.38 24.58 -27.75
CA ALA A 14 -1.93 25.81 -27.12
C ALA A 14 -0.44 25.66 -26.75
N LEU A 15 0.41 26.42 -27.45
CA LEU A 15 1.81 26.63 -27.11
C LEU A 15 1.89 27.63 -25.95
N LEU A 16 2.35 27.18 -24.79
CA LEU A 16 2.71 28.04 -23.67
C LEU A 16 4.19 28.42 -23.80
N ALA A 17 4.44 29.71 -24.02
CA ALA A 17 5.75 30.33 -24.08
C ALA A 17 6.36 30.45 -22.67
N LEU A 18 7.56 29.90 -22.50
CA LEU A 18 8.40 30.12 -21.32
C LEU A 18 8.94 31.56 -21.30
N GLY A 19 8.56 32.32 -20.27
CA GLY A 19 9.21 33.58 -19.91
C GLY A 19 10.45 33.32 -19.05
N LEU A 20 11.62 33.68 -19.59
CA LEU A 20 12.91 33.65 -18.92
C LEU A 20 13.04 34.93 -18.06
N ILE A 21 13.08 34.81 -16.73
CA ILE A 21 13.38 35.93 -15.83
C ILE A 21 14.79 35.74 -15.27
N ALA A 22 15.72 36.58 -15.72
CA ALA A 22 17.06 36.69 -15.16
C ALA A 22 17.05 37.62 -13.95
N LEU A 23 17.48 37.12 -12.78
CA LEU A 23 17.69 37.93 -11.57
C LEU A 23 19.17 38.32 -11.44
N PRO A 24 19.49 39.59 -11.12
CA PRO A 24 20.85 40.03 -10.88
C PRO A 24 21.34 39.62 -9.47
N VAL A 25 22.54 39.05 -9.44
CA VAL A 25 23.32 38.81 -8.21
C VAL A 25 23.89 40.15 -7.73
N VAL A 26 23.39 40.66 -6.61
CA VAL A 26 23.98 41.80 -5.90
C VAL A 26 24.92 41.24 -4.82
N GLY A 27 26.22 41.32 -5.09
CA GLY A 27 27.27 41.04 -4.11
C GLY A 27 27.45 42.23 -3.17
N SER A 28 27.18 42.03 -1.88
CA SER A 28 27.50 42.99 -0.83
C SER A 28 28.75 42.52 -0.08
N ALA A 29 29.88 43.18 -0.35
CA ALA A 29 31.10 43.06 0.45
C ALA A 29 30.95 43.92 1.72
N PHE A 30 30.76 43.28 2.87
CA PHE A 30 30.89 43.96 4.16
C PHE A 30 32.35 43.92 4.62
N VAL A 31 32.97 45.10 4.66
CA VAL A 31 34.26 45.34 5.34
C VAL A 31 33.95 45.69 6.79
N LEU A 32 34.42 44.88 7.73
CA LEU A 32 34.34 45.16 9.17
C LEU A 32 35.57 45.98 9.61
N PRO A 33 35.42 47.04 10.42
CA PRO A 33 36.54 47.72 11.05
C PRO A 33 37.07 46.93 12.25
N ALA A 34 38.40 46.80 12.32
CA ALA A 34 39.11 46.31 13.49
C ALA A 34 39.10 47.38 14.59
N VAL A 35 38.48 47.08 15.74
CA VAL A 35 38.61 47.86 16.97
C VAL A 35 39.50 47.10 17.93
N ALA A 36 40.65 47.69 18.23
CA ALA A 36 41.60 47.22 19.22
C ALA A 36 41.25 47.80 20.61
N GLY A 37 41.23 46.92 21.61
CA GLY A 37 41.69 47.21 22.97
C GLY A 37 40.70 47.80 23.98
N ALA A 38 40.25 46.96 24.92
CA ALA A 38 40.11 47.35 26.33
C ALA A 38 40.04 46.10 27.23
N SER A 39 40.89 46.05 28.24
CA SER A 39 41.04 44.97 29.22
C SER A 39 40.23 45.24 30.50
N ALA A 40 39.44 44.23 30.93
CA ALA A 40 39.03 43.85 32.30
C ALA A 40 38.20 44.86 33.17
N PRO A 41 37.20 44.40 33.97
CA PRO A 41 37.40 43.45 35.08
C PRO A 41 36.39 42.29 35.18
N GLN A 42 36.71 41.39 36.10
CA GLN A 42 36.17 40.06 36.35
C GLN A 42 34.78 40.04 37.02
N ALA A 43 34.18 38.84 36.95
CA ALA A 43 33.24 38.27 37.92
C ALA A 43 31.79 38.79 37.91
N GLY A 44 31.14 38.68 36.75
CA GLY A 44 29.70 38.41 36.70
C GLY A 44 29.51 36.93 36.40
N ILE A 45 28.92 36.19 37.34
CA ILE A 45 28.55 34.78 37.19
C ILE A 45 27.46 34.74 36.11
N ALA A 46 27.85 34.66 34.84
CA ALA A 46 26.97 34.23 33.78
C ALA A 46 26.70 32.76 34.05
N ARG A 47 25.74 32.50 34.94
CA ARG A 47 25.02 31.24 34.99
C ARG A 47 24.50 31.10 33.58
N ALA A 48 25.19 30.31 32.76
CA ALA A 48 24.66 29.81 31.52
C ALA A 48 23.26 29.34 31.90
N VAL A 49 22.25 30.02 31.37
CA VAL A 49 20.92 29.46 31.32
C VAL A 49 21.10 28.31 30.33
N GLN A 50 21.65 27.19 30.84
CA GLN A 50 21.24 25.88 30.40
C GLN A 50 19.75 25.93 30.66
N SER A 51 19.02 26.40 29.66
CA SER A 51 17.64 26.06 29.50
C SER A 51 17.67 24.55 29.56
N ASP A 52 17.21 24.00 30.68
CA ASP A 52 16.82 22.60 30.83
C ASP A 52 15.66 22.40 29.85
N VAL A 53 15.95 22.47 28.55
CA VAL A 53 15.09 21.96 27.51
C VAL A 53 15.15 20.48 27.78
N VAL A 54 14.08 19.98 28.39
CA VAL A 54 13.83 18.56 28.46
C VAL A 54 13.82 18.10 27.01
N GLU A 55 14.95 17.57 26.54
CA GLU A 55 15.03 16.98 25.22
C GLU A 55 14.03 15.84 25.18
N ASP A 56 13.20 15.83 24.13
CA ASP A 56 12.26 14.75 23.89
C ASP A 56 13.06 13.43 23.85
N PRO A 57 12.70 12.40 24.64
CA PRO A 57 13.46 11.15 24.72
C PRO A 57 13.65 10.49 23.34
N ALA A 58 12.69 10.68 22.42
CA ALA A 58 12.81 10.19 21.06
C ALA A 58 13.98 10.88 20.31
N VAL A 59 14.19 12.19 20.51
CA VAL A 59 15.32 12.90 19.90
C VAL A 59 16.65 12.38 20.46
N ALA A 60 16.71 12.04 21.75
CA ALA A 60 17.90 11.41 22.33
C ALA A 60 18.15 10.02 21.74
N ALA A 61 17.11 9.20 21.56
CA ALA A 61 17.22 7.87 20.92
C ALA A 61 17.76 7.98 19.47
N PHE A 62 17.28 8.96 18.70
CA PHE A 62 17.75 9.23 17.35
C PHE A 62 19.27 9.47 17.29
N PHE A 63 19.79 10.36 18.16
CA PHE A 63 21.22 10.64 18.20
C PHE A 63 22.04 9.49 18.80
N ALA A 64 21.49 8.77 19.79
CA ALA A 64 22.13 7.60 20.38
C ALA A 64 22.33 6.47 19.37
N ALA A 65 21.43 6.35 18.39
CA ALA A 65 21.57 5.42 17.26
C ALA A 65 22.57 5.88 16.18
N GLY A 66 23.22 7.04 16.35
CA GLY A 66 24.27 7.53 15.45
C GLY A 66 23.77 8.41 14.30
N TYR A 67 22.48 8.71 14.23
CA TYR A 67 21.93 9.58 13.19
C TYR A 67 22.28 11.04 13.43
N SER A 68 22.53 11.76 12.35
CA SER A 68 22.87 13.18 12.36
C SER A 68 21.65 14.07 12.07
N TYR A 69 21.76 15.38 12.36
CA TYR A 69 20.77 16.38 11.90
C TYR A 69 20.52 16.29 10.38
N ASP A 70 21.60 15.98 9.70
CA ASP A 70 21.76 15.90 8.28
C ASP A 70 20.99 14.70 7.70
N ASP A 71 20.87 13.60 8.45
CA ASP A 71 19.96 12.48 8.16
C ASP A 71 18.50 12.87 8.44
N ALA A 72 18.24 13.65 9.50
CA ALA A 72 16.90 14.13 9.83
C ALA A 72 16.32 15.06 8.74
N VAL A 73 17.14 15.85 8.06
CA VAL A 73 16.72 16.65 6.89
C VAL A 73 16.25 15.75 5.75
N VAL A 74 16.98 14.66 5.51
CA VAL A 74 16.61 13.69 4.47
C VAL A 74 15.34 12.95 4.85
N LEU A 75 15.23 12.46 6.08
CA LEU A 75 14.03 11.81 6.60
C LEU A 75 12.81 12.73 6.53
N ALA A 76 12.96 14.02 6.83
CA ALA A 76 11.87 14.98 6.70
C ALA A 76 11.41 15.12 5.25
N GLY A 77 12.33 15.11 4.29
CA GLY A 77 12.00 15.13 2.86
C GLY A 77 11.28 13.85 2.41
N ILE A 78 11.80 12.69 2.81
CA ILE A 78 11.29 11.35 2.50
C ILE A 78 9.86 11.19 3.06
N TRP A 79 9.70 11.37 4.38
CA TRP A 79 8.42 11.24 5.07
C TRP A 79 7.46 12.43 4.89
N ALA A 80 7.82 13.42 4.06
CA ALA A 80 7.06 14.64 3.84
C ALA A 80 6.66 15.38 5.14
N LEU A 81 7.59 15.43 6.09
CA LEU A 81 7.41 16.15 7.35
C LEU A 81 7.76 17.64 7.21
N PRO A 82 7.11 18.52 7.98
CA PRO A 82 7.28 19.96 7.83
C PRO A 82 8.69 20.46 8.21
N ASP A 83 9.42 19.73 9.04
CA ASP A 83 10.75 20.12 9.50
C ASP A 83 11.60 18.91 9.97
N PRO A 84 12.95 19.07 10.00
CA PRO A 84 13.86 18.01 10.46
C PRO A 84 13.68 17.63 11.93
N TYR A 85 13.14 18.52 12.77
CA TYR A 85 12.94 18.20 14.18
C TYR A 85 11.83 17.17 14.36
N ARG A 86 10.73 17.29 13.60
CA ARG A 86 9.69 16.25 13.53
C ARG A 86 10.22 14.90 13.08
N ALA A 87 11.11 14.88 12.08
CA ALA A 87 11.74 13.64 11.62
C ALA A 87 12.55 12.93 12.72
N LYS A 88 13.28 13.70 13.55
CA LYS A 88 14.01 13.12 14.70
C LYS A 88 13.08 12.47 15.71
N ILE A 89 11.94 13.10 16.01
CA ILE A 89 10.97 12.55 16.97
C ILE A 89 10.41 11.22 16.43
N GLU A 90 9.94 11.18 15.19
CA GLU A 90 9.36 9.95 14.64
C GLU A 90 10.40 8.84 14.50
N ALA A 91 11.58 9.16 13.96
CA ALA A 91 12.69 8.20 13.87
C ALA A 91 13.12 7.68 15.24
N GLY A 92 13.18 8.57 16.24
CA GLY A 92 13.44 8.24 17.63
C GLY A 92 12.46 7.23 18.20
N ARG A 93 11.16 7.41 17.96
CA ARG A 93 10.12 6.46 18.42
C ARG A 93 10.29 5.08 17.79
N TYR A 94 10.60 5.00 16.50
CA TYR A 94 10.89 3.72 15.86
C TYR A 94 12.09 3.01 16.53
N LEU A 95 13.15 3.75 16.81
CA LEU A 95 14.34 3.22 17.47
C LEU A 95 14.04 2.76 18.91
N GLU A 96 13.21 3.49 19.65
CA GLU A 96 12.76 3.09 21.00
C GLU A 96 11.93 1.80 20.98
N GLN A 97 11.19 1.55 19.90
CA GLN A 97 10.44 0.31 19.68
C GLN A 97 11.34 -0.84 19.16
N GLY A 98 12.64 -0.60 18.97
CA GLY A 98 13.59 -1.58 18.45
C GLY A 98 13.53 -1.76 16.93
N VAL A 99 12.81 -0.88 16.21
CA VAL A 99 12.78 -0.87 14.76
C VAL A 99 14.03 -0.15 14.24
N ALA A 100 14.95 -0.91 13.67
CA ALA A 100 16.16 -0.35 13.07
C ALA A 100 15.81 0.43 11.79
N LEU A 101 16.34 1.66 11.68
CA LEU A 101 16.32 2.43 10.45
C LEU A 101 17.55 2.07 9.61
N ALA A 102 17.51 2.32 8.30
CA ALA A 102 18.69 2.14 7.45
C ALA A 102 19.88 2.99 7.94
N ASP A 103 21.11 2.47 7.81
CA ASP A 103 22.34 3.06 8.38
C ASP A 103 22.58 4.53 7.95
N SER A 104 22.11 4.93 6.76
CA SER A 104 22.02 6.35 6.39
C SER A 104 20.96 6.58 5.30
N PRO A 105 19.89 7.34 5.59
CA PRO A 105 18.89 7.75 4.60
C PRO A 105 19.47 8.54 3.42
N ARG A 106 20.68 9.10 3.58
CA ARG A 106 21.38 9.85 2.52
C ARG A 106 21.91 8.96 1.41
N ALA A 107 22.31 7.74 1.73
CA ALA A 107 22.89 6.82 0.75
C ALA A 107 21.84 6.28 -0.25
N THR A 108 20.55 6.48 0.04
CA THR A 108 19.45 5.82 -0.66
C THR A 108 18.57 6.76 -1.50
N ILE A 109 18.86 8.07 -1.56
CA ILE A 109 18.16 8.97 -2.49
C ILE A 109 18.50 8.53 -3.93
N GLY A 110 17.52 7.95 -4.63
CA GLY A 110 17.66 7.36 -5.96
C GLY A 110 17.69 5.82 -5.99
N ALA A 111 17.69 5.14 -4.83
CA ALA A 111 17.72 3.67 -4.76
C ALA A 111 16.50 2.98 -5.38
N ALA A 112 15.39 3.71 -5.56
CA ALA A 112 14.18 3.19 -6.18
C ALA A 112 13.99 3.61 -7.65
N GLU A 113 14.90 4.42 -8.20
CA GLU A 113 14.79 4.88 -9.58
C GLU A 113 14.98 3.70 -10.54
N GLY A 114 13.99 3.48 -11.41
CA GLY A 114 13.99 2.36 -12.37
C GLY A 114 13.47 1.02 -11.81
N ILE A 115 13.04 0.97 -10.55
CA ILE A 115 12.34 -0.22 -10.03
C ILE A 115 10.88 -0.21 -10.55
N PRO A 116 10.38 -1.30 -11.14
CA PRO A 116 8.98 -1.40 -11.55
C PRO A 116 8.01 -1.22 -10.37
N ASP A 117 6.88 -0.55 -10.60
CA ASP A 117 5.83 -0.30 -9.59
C ASP A 117 5.34 -1.57 -8.89
N GLU A 118 5.30 -2.70 -9.62
CA GLU A 118 4.91 -4.01 -9.09
C GLU A 118 5.88 -4.49 -8.00
N VAL A 119 7.19 -4.37 -8.25
CA VAL A 119 8.23 -4.76 -7.29
C VAL A 119 8.19 -3.88 -6.03
N LEU A 120 7.86 -2.59 -6.19
CA LEU A 120 7.69 -1.68 -5.06
C LEU A 120 6.43 -2.00 -4.25
N THR A 121 5.36 -2.39 -4.93
CA THR A 121 4.11 -2.85 -4.30
C THR A 121 4.34 -4.15 -3.52
N ASP A 122 5.08 -5.10 -4.09
CA ASP A 122 5.45 -6.34 -3.41
C ASP A 122 6.34 -6.09 -2.20
N LEU A 123 7.29 -5.16 -2.30
CA LEU A 123 8.11 -4.75 -1.16
C LEU A 123 7.26 -4.16 -0.02
N PHE A 124 6.27 -3.33 -0.36
CA PHE A 124 5.33 -2.78 0.62
C PHE A 124 4.57 -3.87 1.36
N LEU A 125 3.95 -4.80 0.62
CA LEU A 125 3.18 -5.88 1.22
C LEU A 125 4.07 -6.89 1.96
N GLY A 126 5.23 -7.21 1.40
CA GLY A 126 6.21 -8.14 1.98
C GLY A 126 6.85 -7.60 3.27
N ALA A 127 6.87 -6.30 3.47
CA ALA A 127 7.28 -5.67 4.72
C ALA A 127 6.20 -5.74 5.83
N GLY A 128 5.05 -6.37 5.55
CA GLY A 128 3.97 -6.57 6.50
C GLY A 128 2.93 -5.46 6.52
N TYR A 129 3.02 -4.47 5.62
CA TYR A 129 2.00 -3.42 5.50
C TYR A 129 0.78 -3.91 4.73
N THR A 130 -0.38 -3.48 5.19
CA THR A 130 -1.70 -3.91 4.74
C THR A 130 -2.35 -2.90 3.78
N LEU A 131 -3.54 -3.24 3.27
CA LEU A 131 -4.36 -2.32 2.49
C LEU A 131 -4.87 -1.13 3.33
N ASP A 132 -5.16 -1.37 4.60
CA ASP A 132 -5.59 -0.32 5.53
C ASP A 132 -4.46 0.70 5.74
N ASP A 133 -3.23 0.21 5.89
CA ASP A 133 -2.02 1.03 5.98
C ASP A 133 -1.84 1.87 4.70
N ALA A 134 -2.00 1.24 3.53
CA ALA A 134 -1.94 1.94 2.25
C ALA A 134 -3.03 3.03 2.14
N THR A 135 -4.20 2.83 2.76
CA THR A 135 -5.29 3.80 2.76
C THR A 135 -4.97 5.00 3.65
N VAL A 136 -4.42 4.76 4.85
CA VAL A 136 -3.94 5.83 5.74
C VAL A 136 -2.85 6.65 5.06
N LEU A 137 -1.87 5.98 4.46
CA LEU A 137 -0.77 6.62 3.73
C LEU A 137 -1.26 7.39 2.50
N ALA A 138 -2.22 6.85 1.75
CA ALA A 138 -2.82 7.53 0.60
C ALA A 138 -3.48 8.85 0.99
N GLN A 139 -4.22 8.85 2.10
CA GLN A 139 -4.84 10.06 2.64
C GLN A 139 -3.78 11.08 3.08
N GLN A 140 -2.75 10.62 3.81
CA GLN A 140 -1.69 11.48 4.31
C GLN A 140 -0.85 12.11 3.19
N TRP A 141 -0.51 11.32 2.18
CA TRP A 141 0.33 11.76 1.06
C TRP A 141 -0.45 12.40 -0.09
N ALA A 142 -1.78 12.44 0.01
CA ALA A 142 -2.68 12.91 -1.04
C ALA A 142 -2.45 12.21 -2.39
N VAL A 143 -2.32 10.88 -2.36
CA VAL A 143 -2.17 10.00 -3.54
C VAL A 143 -3.26 8.93 -3.55
N THR A 144 -3.34 8.12 -4.61
CA THR A 144 -4.25 6.96 -4.63
C THR A 144 -3.71 5.84 -3.74
N VAL A 145 -4.57 4.89 -3.32
CA VAL A 145 -4.12 3.71 -2.54
C VAL A 145 -3.02 2.93 -3.27
N SER A 146 -3.14 2.77 -4.60
CA SER A 146 -2.08 2.16 -5.41
C SER A 146 -0.79 2.99 -5.39
N GLY A 147 -0.89 4.31 -5.57
CA GLY A 147 0.25 5.23 -5.47
C GLY A 147 0.92 5.22 -4.10
N ALA A 148 0.15 5.02 -3.02
CA ALA A 148 0.68 4.89 -1.66
C ALA A 148 1.45 3.58 -1.47
N LYS A 149 1.04 2.46 -2.08
CA LYS A 149 1.82 1.22 -2.03
C LYS A 149 3.15 1.37 -2.76
N VAL A 150 3.15 1.93 -3.97
CA VAL A 150 4.37 2.17 -4.75
C VAL A 150 5.31 3.10 -3.98
N ARG A 151 4.79 4.25 -3.51
CA ARG A 151 5.58 5.18 -2.70
C ARG A 151 6.07 4.51 -1.42
N GLY A 152 5.22 3.75 -0.73
CA GLY A 152 5.62 2.99 0.44
C GLY A 152 6.77 2.01 0.16
N GLY A 153 6.76 1.33 -0.98
CA GLY A 153 7.88 0.52 -1.44
C GLY A 153 9.17 1.33 -1.61
N VAL A 154 9.09 2.52 -2.21
CA VAL A 154 10.25 3.44 -2.37
C VAL A 154 10.84 3.81 -1.00
N GLU A 155 9.96 4.19 -0.08
CA GLU A 155 10.31 4.65 1.26
C GLU A 155 10.89 3.50 2.10
N LEU A 156 10.30 2.29 2.01
CA LEU A 156 10.84 1.09 2.64
C LEU A 156 12.22 0.72 2.09
N LYS A 157 12.43 0.87 0.78
CA LYS A 157 13.75 0.65 0.19
C LYS A 157 14.77 1.67 0.69
N ALA A 158 14.33 2.90 0.92
CA ALA A 158 15.21 4.00 1.31
C ALA A 158 15.55 3.99 2.80
N VAL A 159 14.57 3.70 3.65
CA VAL A 159 14.67 3.91 5.11
C VAL A 159 14.40 2.64 5.92
N GLY A 160 13.74 1.64 5.32
CA GLY A 160 13.36 0.38 5.99
C GLY A 160 12.03 0.43 6.75
N VAL A 161 11.43 1.60 6.94
CA VAL A 161 10.14 1.76 7.65
C VAL A 161 9.32 2.92 7.08
N LEU A 162 8.00 2.80 7.18
CA LEU A 162 7.04 3.85 6.82
C LEU A 162 6.55 4.63 8.04
N PRO A 163 6.38 5.96 7.92
CA PRO A 163 5.96 6.82 9.00
C PRO A 163 4.47 6.65 9.32
N HIS A 164 4.10 6.82 10.61
CA HIS A 164 2.72 6.93 11.10
C HIS A 164 1.78 5.75 10.83
N VAL A 165 2.37 4.62 10.48
CA VAL A 165 1.67 3.35 10.46
C VAL A 165 2.36 2.48 11.49
N ASP A 166 1.64 2.16 12.56
CA ASP A 166 2.09 1.10 13.45
C ASP A 166 2.14 -0.15 12.57
N VAL A 167 3.35 -0.73 12.41
CA VAL A 167 3.48 -2.05 11.82
C VAL A 167 2.85 -2.99 12.84
N VAL A 168 1.53 -3.13 12.79
CA VAL A 168 0.89 -4.27 13.40
C VAL A 168 1.42 -5.42 12.56
N PRO A 169 2.32 -6.29 13.08
CA PRO A 169 2.69 -7.47 12.34
C PRO A 169 1.37 -8.10 11.93
N ALA A 170 1.18 -8.38 10.64
CA ALA A 170 -0.02 -9.02 10.12
C ALA A 170 -0.18 -10.36 10.84
N ALA A 171 -0.77 -10.32 12.02
CA ALA A 171 -0.76 -11.38 12.99
C ALA A 171 -2.03 -12.18 12.76
N GLY A 172 -1.88 -13.24 11.98
CA GLY A 172 -2.37 -14.53 12.45
C GLY A 172 -2.95 -15.43 11.38
N GLU A 173 -3.87 -14.93 10.56
CA GLU A 173 -4.72 -15.80 9.72
C GLU A 173 -4.65 -15.46 8.23
N ASP A 174 -4.58 -14.16 7.90
CA ASP A 174 -4.54 -13.72 6.51
C ASP A 174 -3.21 -14.08 5.82
N SER A 175 -2.08 -14.01 6.54
CA SER A 175 -0.76 -14.34 5.97
C SER A 175 -0.64 -15.83 5.64
N ALA A 176 -1.07 -16.71 6.55
CA ALA A 176 -1.06 -18.16 6.32
C ALA A 176 -1.96 -18.56 5.13
N SER A 177 -3.09 -17.86 4.95
CA SER A 177 -3.97 -18.07 3.81
C SER A 177 -3.31 -17.60 2.50
N VAL A 178 -2.72 -16.41 2.49
CA VAL A 178 -2.00 -15.89 1.31
C VAL A 178 -0.80 -16.80 0.95
N ASP A 179 -0.06 -17.30 1.94
CA ASP A 179 1.03 -18.24 1.73
C ASP A 179 0.53 -19.56 1.15
N ALA A 180 -0.60 -20.09 1.66
CA ALA A 180 -1.21 -21.31 1.12
C ALA A 180 -1.64 -21.14 -0.35
N PHE A 181 -2.17 -19.96 -0.71
CA PHE A 181 -2.52 -19.61 -2.09
C PHE A 181 -1.31 -19.70 -3.02
N PHE A 182 -0.20 -19.05 -2.65
CA PHE A 182 1.03 -19.09 -3.46
C PHE A 182 1.71 -20.46 -3.46
N ALA A 183 1.71 -21.17 -2.33
CA ALA A 183 2.27 -22.51 -2.21
C ALA A 183 1.52 -23.53 -3.09
N ALA A 184 0.24 -23.30 -3.36
CA ALA A 184 -0.55 -24.09 -4.31
C ALA A 184 -0.28 -23.74 -5.78
N GLY A 185 0.61 -22.78 -6.06
CA GLY A 185 1.04 -22.42 -7.40
C GLY A 185 0.19 -21.35 -8.09
N TYR A 186 -0.76 -20.73 -7.39
CA TYR A 186 -1.55 -19.63 -7.93
C TYR A 186 -0.74 -18.32 -7.96
N SER A 187 -0.99 -17.52 -8.99
CA SER A 187 -0.33 -16.25 -9.26
C SER A 187 -1.20 -15.06 -8.85
N TYR A 188 -0.65 -13.84 -8.98
CA TYR A 188 -1.43 -12.62 -8.80
C TYR A 188 -2.58 -12.51 -9.83
N ASP A 189 -2.34 -12.89 -11.08
CA ASP A 189 -3.35 -12.83 -12.14
C ASP A 189 -4.54 -13.75 -11.83
N ASP A 190 -4.28 -14.91 -11.23
CA ASP A 190 -5.33 -15.79 -10.71
C ASP A 190 -6.17 -15.10 -9.64
N ALA A 191 -5.52 -14.37 -8.72
CA ALA A 191 -6.21 -13.63 -7.68
C ALA A 191 -7.09 -12.50 -8.23
N VAL A 192 -6.68 -11.84 -9.32
CA VAL A 192 -7.50 -10.82 -10.00
C VAL A 192 -8.76 -11.45 -10.59
N VAL A 193 -8.62 -12.59 -11.25
CA VAL A 193 -9.76 -13.31 -11.84
C VAL A 193 -10.69 -13.82 -10.74
N LEU A 194 -10.14 -14.44 -9.69
CA LEU A 194 -10.92 -14.91 -8.53
C LEU A 194 -11.65 -13.77 -7.83
N ALA A 195 -11.04 -12.58 -7.72
CA ALA A 195 -11.72 -11.41 -7.17
C ALA A 195 -12.92 -11.01 -8.04
N GLY A 196 -12.79 -11.06 -9.36
CA GLY A 196 -13.90 -10.84 -10.29
C GLY A 196 -15.01 -11.89 -10.15
N ILE A 197 -14.65 -13.18 -10.12
CA ILE A 197 -15.59 -14.30 -10.00
C ILE A 197 -16.36 -14.25 -8.68
N TRP A 198 -15.68 -13.97 -7.58
CA TRP A 198 -16.28 -13.92 -6.24
C TRP A 198 -16.84 -12.56 -5.86
N ALA A 199 -16.83 -11.58 -6.77
CA ALA A 199 -17.24 -10.20 -6.55
C ALA A 199 -16.57 -9.58 -5.30
N LEU A 200 -15.28 -9.84 -5.12
CA LEU A 200 -14.46 -9.27 -4.05
C LEU A 200 -13.90 -7.90 -4.46
N PRO A 201 -13.71 -6.97 -3.51
CA PRO A 201 -13.27 -5.62 -3.82
C PRO A 201 -11.85 -5.53 -4.37
N ASP A 202 -10.99 -6.52 -4.06
CA ASP A 202 -9.61 -6.53 -4.52
C ASP A 202 -9.02 -7.96 -4.59
N PRO A 203 -7.89 -8.14 -5.31
CA PRO A 203 -7.20 -9.43 -5.42
C PRO A 203 -6.64 -9.98 -4.11
N TYR A 204 -6.33 -9.15 -3.11
CA TYR A 204 -5.80 -9.63 -1.84
C TYR A 204 -6.87 -10.41 -1.07
N GLN A 205 -8.09 -9.89 -1.00
CA GLN A 205 -9.24 -10.61 -0.43
C GLN A 205 -9.47 -11.97 -1.12
N ALA A 206 -9.24 -12.04 -2.44
CA ALA A 206 -9.33 -13.30 -3.17
C ALA A 206 -8.22 -14.28 -2.73
N LYS A 207 -6.97 -13.83 -2.56
CA LYS A 207 -5.88 -14.68 -2.04
C LYS A 207 -6.18 -15.23 -0.66
N VAL A 208 -6.66 -14.39 0.26
CA VAL A 208 -7.02 -14.82 1.63
C VAL A 208 -8.12 -15.87 1.58
N LYS A 209 -9.21 -15.60 0.85
CA LYS A 209 -10.32 -16.55 0.74
C LYS A 209 -9.91 -17.87 0.09
N ALA A 210 -9.17 -17.80 -1.02
CA ALA A 210 -8.64 -18.95 -1.73
C ALA A 210 -7.68 -19.78 -0.86
N GLY A 211 -6.79 -19.11 -0.14
CA GLY A 211 -5.92 -19.69 0.86
C GLY A 211 -6.66 -20.44 1.96
N GLY A 212 -7.75 -19.86 2.46
CA GLY A 212 -8.62 -20.51 3.44
C GLY A 212 -9.25 -21.81 2.93
N TYR A 213 -9.63 -21.88 1.64
CA TYR A 213 -10.08 -23.13 1.03
C TYR A 213 -8.96 -24.16 0.92
N LEU A 214 -7.78 -23.74 0.45
CA LEU A 214 -6.62 -24.62 0.30
C LEU A 214 -6.15 -25.19 1.64
N ALA A 215 -6.19 -24.39 2.72
CA ALA A 215 -5.87 -24.83 4.08
C ALA A 215 -6.84 -25.90 4.61
N GLN A 216 -8.09 -25.91 4.12
CA GLN A 216 -9.08 -26.94 4.43
C GLN A 216 -8.95 -28.18 3.52
N GLY A 217 -7.98 -28.20 2.61
CA GLY A 217 -7.81 -29.26 1.62
C GLY A 217 -8.81 -29.18 0.46
N ILE A 218 -9.53 -28.07 0.32
CA ILE A 218 -10.44 -27.81 -0.80
C ILE A 218 -9.57 -27.24 -1.94
N ALA A 219 -9.31 -28.06 -2.94
CA ALA A 219 -8.61 -27.61 -4.14
C ALA A 219 -9.48 -26.61 -4.90
N LEU A 220 -8.89 -25.50 -5.36
CA LEU A 220 -9.53 -24.69 -6.37
C LEU A 220 -9.37 -25.43 -7.71
N VAL A 221 -10.36 -25.34 -8.58
CA VAL A 221 -10.28 -25.80 -9.97
C VAL A 221 -9.07 -25.14 -10.64
N ASP A 222 -8.44 -25.84 -11.59
CA ASP A 222 -7.25 -25.38 -12.31
C ASP A 222 -7.35 -23.89 -12.64
N SER A 223 -6.23 -23.18 -12.47
CA SER A 223 -6.09 -21.73 -12.69
C SER A 223 -7.11 -21.24 -13.73
N PRO A 224 -7.98 -20.27 -13.40
CA PRO A 224 -8.98 -19.80 -14.35
C PRO A 224 -8.35 -19.17 -15.61
N TYR A 225 -7.03 -18.97 -15.65
CA TYR A 225 -6.24 -18.61 -16.83
C TYR A 225 -5.78 -19.79 -17.70
N ALA A 226 -5.99 -21.04 -17.29
CA ALA A 226 -5.63 -22.22 -18.08
C ALA A 226 -6.45 -22.33 -19.38
N ASP A 227 -7.60 -21.66 -19.46
CA ASP A 227 -8.36 -21.50 -20.70
C ASP A 227 -8.51 -20.02 -21.09
N PRO A 228 -7.53 -19.45 -21.81
CA PRO A 228 -7.58 -18.07 -22.29
C PRO A 228 -8.65 -17.82 -23.37
N THR A 229 -9.50 -18.80 -23.72
CA THR A 229 -10.55 -18.68 -24.73
C THR A 229 -11.95 -18.44 -24.16
N ALA A 230 -12.10 -18.39 -22.83
CA ALA A 230 -13.35 -18.04 -22.16
C ALA A 230 -13.61 -16.52 -22.23
N ASP A 231 -13.88 -16.00 -23.43
CA ASP A 231 -14.09 -14.57 -23.71
C ASP A 231 -15.45 -14.01 -23.23
N ASP A 232 -16.30 -14.79 -22.53
CA ASP A 232 -17.62 -14.33 -22.07
C ASP A 232 -17.72 -14.32 -20.54
N PRO A 233 -18.02 -13.16 -19.90
CA PRO A 233 -18.38 -13.14 -18.49
C PRO A 233 -19.68 -13.91 -18.31
N PHE A 234 -19.68 -14.88 -17.40
CA PHE A 234 -20.86 -15.69 -17.10
C PHE A 234 -22.01 -14.78 -16.67
N THR A 235 -23.16 -14.92 -17.32
CA THR A 235 -24.35 -14.22 -16.89
C THR A 235 -24.86 -14.83 -15.57
N PRO A 236 -25.64 -14.09 -14.78
CA PRO A 236 -26.29 -14.67 -13.59
C PRO A 236 -27.11 -15.93 -13.89
N ASP A 237 -27.67 -16.04 -15.10
CA ASP A 237 -28.41 -17.22 -15.55
C ASP A 237 -27.48 -18.42 -15.83
N ASP A 238 -26.31 -18.20 -16.42
CA ASP A 238 -25.31 -19.26 -16.62
C ASP A 238 -24.83 -19.81 -15.29
N LEU A 239 -24.56 -18.92 -14.32
CA LEU A 239 -24.15 -19.30 -12.97
C LEU A 239 -25.25 -20.05 -12.22
N ALA A 240 -26.50 -19.58 -12.32
CA ALA A 240 -27.65 -20.30 -11.77
C ALA A 240 -27.84 -21.68 -12.42
N GLY A 241 -27.51 -21.80 -13.72
CA GLY A 241 -27.45 -23.07 -14.45
C GLY A 241 -26.38 -24.02 -13.91
N ILE A 242 -25.18 -23.52 -13.61
CA ILE A 242 -24.10 -24.31 -12.98
C ILE A 242 -24.54 -24.83 -11.61
N PHE A 243 -25.17 -23.98 -10.79
CA PHE A 243 -25.69 -24.37 -9.47
C PHE A 243 -26.69 -25.54 -9.58
N ALA A 244 -27.69 -25.40 -10.46
CA ALA A 244 -28.69 -26.45 -10.67
C ALA A 244 -28.08 -27.72 -11.30
N GLY A 245 -27.15 -27.56 -12.24
CA GLY A 245 -26.44 -28.67 -12.90
C GLY A 245 -25.51 -29.46 -11.97
N SER A 246 -25.09 -28.85 -10.86
CA SER A 246 -24.23 -29.48 -9.84
C SER A 246 -25.03 -30.28 -8.81
N GLY A 247 -26.35 -30.43 -8.99
CA GLY A 247 -27.22 -31.23 -8.11
C GLY A 247 -27.80 -30.47 -6.91
N TYR A 248 -27.54 -29.17 -6.78
CA TYR A 248 -28.15 -28.35 -5.74
C TYR A 248 -29.58 -27.94 -6.10
N THR A 249 -30.44 -27.91 -5.09
CA THR A 249 -31.88 -27.68 -5.21
C THR A 249 -32.27 -26.23 -4.94
N VAL A 250 -33.55 -25.90 -5.16
CA VAL A 250 -34.09 -24.59 -4.77
C VAL A 250 -34.05 -24.39 -3.26
N ASP A 251 -34.25 -25.45 -2.47
CA ASP A 251 -34.23 -25.38 -1.01
C ASP A 251 -32.82 -25.04 -0.50
N ASP A 252 -31.78 -25.62 -1.12
CA ASP A 252 -30.39 -25.26 -0.86
C ASP A 252 -30.14 -23.77 -1.14
N ALA A 253 -30.66 -23.26 -2.25
CA ALA A 253 -30.56 -21.84 -2.58
C ALA A 253 -31.30 -20.93 -1.59
N VAL A 254 -32.39 -21.40 -0.98
CA VAL A 254 -33.11 -20.64 0.08
C VAL A 254 -32.27 -20.58 1.35
N VAL A 255 -31.65 -21.69 1.75
CA VAL A 255 -30.74 -21.71 2.92
C VAL A 255 -29.57 -20.75 2.70
N LEU A 256 -28.93 -20.81 1.53
CA LEU A 256 -27.84 -19.91 1.17
C LEU A 256 -28.28 -18.45 1.12
N ALA A 257 -29.44 -18.16 0.52
CA ALA A 257 -30.00 -16.81 0.47
C ALA A 257 -30.24 -16.24 1.88
N GLN A 258 -30.77 -17.06 2.79
CA GLN A 258 -30.97 -16.67 4.18
C GLN A 258 -29.64 -16.43 4.91
N GLN A 259 -28.66 -17.30 4.70
CA GLN A 259 -27.34 -17.18 5.32
C GLN A 259 -26.57 -15.94 4.84
N TRP A 260 -26.66 -15.63 3.55
CA TRP A 260 -25.94 -14.50 2.93
C TRP A 260 -26.72 -13.19 2.96
N GLY A 261 -28.01 -13.22 3.32
CA GLY A 261 -28.87 -12.03 3.35
C GLY A 261 -29.18 -11.47 1.96
N VAL A 262 -29.31 -12.34 0.95
CA VAL A 262 -29.53 -11.98 -0.46
C VAL A 262 -30.79 -12.65 -1.02
N SER A 263 -31.17 -12.33 -2.27
CA SER A 263 -32.29 -13.01 -2.93
C SER A 263 -31.93 -14.45 -3.35
N VAL A 264 -32.92 -15.33 -3.51
CA VAL A 264 -32.69 -16.72 -3.96
C VAL A 264 -32.00 -16.78 -5.32
N GLY A 265 -32.35 -15.89 -6.26
CA GLY A 265 -31.70 -15.82 -7.57
C GLY A 265 -30.23 -15.41 -7.47
N GLU A 266 -29.94 -14.42 -6.63
CA GLU A 266 -28.57 -13.96 -6.37
C GLU A 266 -27.74 -15.02 -5.64
N ALA A 267 -28.34 -15.73 -4.68
CA ALA A 267 -27.70 -16.86 -4.01
C ALA A 267 -27.33 -17.97 -5.01
N LYS A 268 -28.21 -18.32 -5.95
CA LYS A 268 -27.89 -19.28 -7.02
C LYS A 268 -26.72 -18.84 -7.88
N ALA A 269 -26.73 -17.58 -8.32
CA ALA A 269 -25.65 -17.04 -9.15
C ALA A 269 -24.31 -17.04 -8.39
N ARG A 270 -24.31 -16.57 -7.14
CA ARG A 270 -23.11 -16.57 -6.28
C ARG A 270 -22.60 -17.99 -6.03
N ALA A 271 -23.50 -18.92 -5.72
CA ALA A 271 -23.17 -20.31 -5.47
C ALA A 271 -22.65 -21.03 -6.73
N GLY A 272 -23.23 -20.76 -7.90
CA GLY A 272 -22.70 -21.24 -9.19
C GLY A 272 -21.29 -20.73 -9.48
N SER A 273 -21.01 -19.48 -9.10
CA SER A 273 -19.68 -18.87 -9.20
C SER A 273 -18.66 -19.60 -8.32
N GLU A 274 -19.00 -19.89 -7.06
CA GLU A 274 -18.16 -20.67 -6.15
C GLU A 274 -17.94 -22.09 -6.70
N LEU A 275 -19.01 -22.79 -7.12
CA LEU A 275 -18.91 -24.15 -7.66
C LEU A 275 -17.98 -24.26 -8.87
N LYS A 276 -17.94 -23.24 -9.71
CA LYS A 276 -16.98 -23.19 -10.81
C LYS A 276 -15.54 -23.14 -10.33
N THR A 277 -15.29 -22.51 -9.19
CA THR A 277 -13.94 -22.33 -8.63
C THR A 277 -13.50 -23.40 -7.64
N VAL A 278 -14.39 -23.99 -6.86
CA VAL A 278 -14.04 -24.98 -5.82
C VAL A 278 -14.66 -26.35 -6.05
N GLY A 279 -15.55 -26.49 -7.03
CA GLY A 279 -16.24 -27.75 -7.35
C GLY A 279 -17.31 -28.18 -6.34
N VAL A 280 -17.30 -27.63 -5.11
CA VAL A 280 -18.22 -27.96 -4.02
C VAL A 280 -18.55 -26.73 -3.19
N LEU A 281 -19.82 -26.56 -2.80
CA LEU A 281 -20.20 -25.52 -1.84
C LEU A 281 -19.94 -26.01 -0.42
N PRO A 282 -19.16 -25.27 0.39
CA PRO A 282 -19.03 -25.58 1.80
C PRO A 282 -20.39 -25.36 2.51
N HIS A 283 -20.75 -26.28 3.40
CA HIS A 283 -21.89 -26.20 4.33
C HIS A 283 -23.30 -26.46 3.77
N VAL A 284 -23.42 -27.02 2.57
CA VAL A 284 -24.70 -27.57 2.08
C VAL A 284 -24.48 -29.01 1.65
N ASP A 285 -25.01 -29.95 2.45
CA ASP A 285 -25.00 -31.36 2.09
C ASP A 285 -25.88 -31.56 0.86
N VAL A 286 -25.29 -32.02 -0.24
CA VAL A 286 -26.05 -32.39 -1.44
C VAL A 286 -26.96 -33.55 -1.07
N VAL A 287 -28.27 -33.30 -1.01
CA VAL A 287 -29.24 -34.38 -0.85
C VAL A 287 -29.19 -35.21 -2.14
N PRO A 288 -28.80 -36.49 -2.08
CA PRO A 288 -28.77 -37.31 -3.29
C PRO A 288 -30.17 -37.37 -3.90
N ALA A 289 -30.25 -37.08 -5.19
CA ALA A 289 -31.48 -37.12 -5.99
C ALA A 289 -32.10 -38.53 -6.04
#